data_AF-A0AAN7U117-F1
#
_entry.id   AF-A0AAN7U117-F1
#
_cell.length_a   1.000
_cell.length_b   1.000
_cell.length_c   1.000
_cell.angle_alpha   90.00
_cell.angle_beta   90.00
_cell.angle_gamma   90.00
#
_symmetry.space_group_name_H-M   'P 1'
#
loop_
_entity.id
_entity.type
_entity.pdbx_description
1 polymer ?
#
loop_
_entity_poly.entity_id
_entity_poly.type
_entity_poly.pdbx_seq_one_letter_code
_entity_poly.pdbx_strand_id
1 'polypeptide(L)'
;MKLLFSLIFFICILKLSLACEGNFNPTTANIGECSKDQTVGWVPAAPEYGTETLKVWTPEELSPQDREMHEQRMAYILAISKQTRRKFVTSIYAQNGTLLCHGVNTGKPNLMTHGEVAAVNNCTSLGITSYTNMTLYTTGEPCTMCASAILWLDFKVVVWGTWNSDLLCKVCMGNIPMDSSYIFSRYYGVRSTPPTLIGGVLRNETDAWFTSYCSNPASVYYVKPKCACYNSTSPLVIQQTASNTWYEGPNNTKYTQYEAKIINNANYAVNNPTFTSSPSGVKPRTVWGLKNEGGDIWTLGYYPVISGNGGSFSFGYISSQEISFKAN
;
A
#
# COMPACT_ATOMS: atom_id res chain seq x y z
N MET A 1 72.86 -3.38 23.31
CA MET A 1 72.46 -1.95 23.34
C MET A 1 71.75 -1.65 22.02
N LYS A 2 70.43 -1.37 22.10
CA LYS A 2 69.50 -0.81 21.08
C LYS A 2 69.24 -1.66 19.81
N LEU A 3 68.09 -2.36 19.74
CA LEU A 3 66.79 -1.89 19.22
C LEU A 3 66.85 -1.35 17.78
N LEU A 4 66.28 -2.10 16.81
CA LEU A 4 65.05 -1.70 16.10
C LEU A 4 64.60 -2.83 15.15
N PHE A 5 63.49 -3.49 15.50
CA PHE A 5 62.60 -4.14 14.55
C PHE A 5 62.05 -3.05 13.62
N SER A 6 62.45 -3.02 12.35
CA SER A 6 61.81 -2.14 11.36
C SER A 6 60.54 -2.82 10.86
N LEU A 7 59.49 -2.62 11.66
CA LEU A 7 58.11 -2.88 11.37
C LEU A 7 57.72 -2.13 10.08
N ILE A 8 57.63 -2.83 8.95
CA ILE A 8 56.92 -2.34 7.76
C ILE A 8 55.43 -2.40 8.10
N PHE A 9 54.99 -1.43 8.91
CA PHE A 9 53.60 -1.11 9.12
C PHE A 9 53.20 -0.26 7.92
N PHE A 10 52.77 -0.92 6.84
CA PHE A 10 52.01 -0.24 5.81
C PHE A 10 50.73 0.21 6.51
N ILE A 11 50.67 1.50 6.83
CA ILE A 11 49.53 2.16 7.44
C ILE A 11 48.37 2.01 6.46
N CYS A 12 47.59 0.93 6.62
CA CYS A 12 46.20 0.92 6.21
C CYS A 12 45.56 2.09 6.94
N ILE A 13 45.38 3.19 6.23
CA ILE A 13 44.54 4.29 6.67
C ILE A 13 43.15 3.70 6.84
N LEU A 14 42.84 3.26 8.06
CA LEU A 14 41.47 3.04 8.50
C LEU A 14 40.78 4.39 8.30
N LYS A 15 40.05 4.52 7.19
CA LYS A 15 38.92 5.45 7.14
C LYS A 15 37.84 4.86 8.05
N LEU A 16 38.06 5.01 9.35
CA LEU A 16 36.98 4.99 10.33
C LEU A 16 36.08 6.18 9.96
N SER A 17 35.02 5.91 9.20
CA SER A 17 33.89 6.82 9.11
C SER A 17 33.16 6.79 10.46
N LEU A 18 33.77 7.39 11.48
CA LEU A 18 33.07 7.78 12.69
C LEU A 18 32.18 8.96 12.33
N ALA A 19 31.01 9.05 12.98
CA ALA A 19 30.14 10.21 12.87
C ALA A 19 30.98 11.49 13.02
N CYS A 20 30.86 12.43 12.10
CA CYS A 20 31.62 13.67 12.16
C CYS A 20 31.26 14.41 13.45
N GLU A 21 32.22 14.61 14.35
CA GLU A 21 32.11 15.60 15.42
C GLU A 21 32.20 16.99 14.79
N GLY A 22 31.08 17.45 14.23
CA GLY A 22 30.91 18.84 13.81
C GLY A 22 30.36 19.70 14.95
N ASN A 23 30.66 21.00 14.94
CA ASN A 23 30.04 22.01 15.82
C ASN A 23 28.57 22.28 15.41
N PHE A 24 27.78 21.23 15.19
CA PHE A 24 26.35 21.38 14.90
C PHE A 24 25.61 21.73 16.18
N ASN A 25 25.19 22.99 16.31
CA ASN A 25 24.26 23.41 17.34
C ASN A 25 22.89 23.68 16.71
N PRO A 26 21.88 22.81 16.95
CA PRO A 26 20.55 22.97 16.36
C PRO A 26 19.82 24.25 16.81
N THR A 27 20.30 24.92 17.87
CA THR A 27 19.71 26.17 18.37
C THR A 27 20.26 27.43 17.69
N THR A 28 21.37 27.32 16.96
CA THR A 28 22.02 28.47 16.30
C THR A 28 22.25 28.26 14.80
N ALA A 29 22.12 27.02 14.31
CA ALA A 29 22.23 26.69 12.91
C ALA A 29 20.88 26.88 12.19
N ASN A 30 20.91 27.39 10.95
CA ASN A 30 19.77 27.28 10.06
C ASN A 30 19.66 25.82 9.58
N ILE A 31 18.47 25.23 9.71
CA ILE A 31 18.22 23.81 9.38
C ILE A 31 17.43 23.76 8.08
N GLY A 32 18.07 23.35 6.98
CA GLY A 32 17.43 23.39 5.66
C GLY A 32 16.99 24.81 5.31
N GLU A 33 15.71 24.98 4.96
CA GLU A 33 15.07 26.28 4.70
C GLU A 33 14.51 26.96 5.96
N CYS A 34 14.66 26.36 7.14
CA CYS A 34 14.17 26.92 8.40
C CYS A 34 15.22 27.82 9.06
N SER A 35 14.79 28.98 9.54
CA SER A 35 15.61 29.86 10.36
C SER A 35 15.81 29.29 11.78
N LYS A 36 16.87 29.75 12.45
CA LYS A 36 17.20 29.36 13.84
C LYS A 36 16.06 29.53 14.87
N ASP A 37 15.08 30.41 14.61
CA ASP A 37 13.99 30.74 15.52
C ASP A 37 12.72 29.89 15.24
N GLN A 38 12.78 28.97 14.28
CA GLN A 38 11.66 28.11 13.85
C GLN A 38 11.85 26.66 14.31
N THR A 39 10.75 26.01 14.68
CA THR A 39 10.72 24.56 14.96
C THR A 39 10.47 23.77 13.69
N VAL A 40 11.19 22.67 13.48
CA VAL A 40 10.97 21.76 12.36
C VAL A 40 9.99 20.64 12.75
N GLY A 41 9.12 20.29 11.81
CA GLY A 41 8.27 19.11 11.88
C GLY A 41 8.32 18.38 10.54
N TRP A 42 7.92 17.11 10.52
CA TRP A 42 7.69 16.42 9.26
C TRP A 42 6.56 17.14 8.52
N VAL A 43 6.76 17.45 7.25
CA VAL A 43 5.66 17.87 6.39
C VAL A 43 4.65 16.72 6.43
N PRO A 44 3.38 16.95 6.85
CA PRO A 44 2.35 15.93 6.69
C PRO A 44 2.39 15.48 5.23
N ALA A 45 2.23 14.19 4.93
CA ALA A 45 2.11 13.75 3.53
C ALA A 45 1.05 14.66 2.89
N ALA A 46 1.49 15.56 2.00
CA ALA A 46 0.79 16.83 1.82
C ALA A 46 -0.64 16.62 1.32
N PRO A 47 -1.59 17.52 1.61
CA PRO A 47 -2.94 17.46 1.05
C PRO A 47 -2.96 17.42 -0.49
N GLU A 48 -1.90 17.88 -1.15
CA GLU A 48 -1.74 17.82 -2.61
C GLU A 48 -1.48 16.39 -3.16
N TYR A 49 -1.13 15.42 -2.30
CA TYR A 49 -0.79 14.05 -2.70
C TYR A 49 -1.80 12.97 -2.29
N GLY A 50 -2.91 13.33 -1.63
CA GLY A 50 -4.08 12.47 -1.40
C GLY A 50 -3.87 11.27 -0.46
N THR A 51 -4.72 11.17 0.58
CA THR A 51 -4.74 10.13 1.64
C THR A 51 -3.41 9.93 2.40
N GLU A 52 -3.45 9.48 3.66
CA GLU A 52 -2.23 9.23 4.44
C GLU A 52 -1.39 8.02 3.93
N THR A 53 -1.77 7.43 2.80
CA THR A 53 -1.29 6.14 2.27
C THR A 53 -1.17 6.17 0.76
N LEU A 54 -0.20 5.44 0.18
CA LEU A 54 -0.16 5.28 -1.29
C LEU A 54 -1.31 4.38 -1.78
N LYS A 55 -1.78 4.65 -3.01
CA LYS A 55 -2.67 3.73 -3.73
C LYS A 55 -2.01 2.36 -3.83
N VAL A 56 -2.75 1.32 -3.45
CA VAL A 56 -2.39 -0.08 -3.70
C VAL A 56 -3.30 -0.61 -4.80
N TRP A 57 -2.71 -1.07 -5.90
CA TRP A 57 -3.44 -1.66 -7.01
C TRP A 57 -3.85 -3.09 -6.68
N THR A 58 -5.09 -3.46 -7.01
CA THR A 58 -5.55 -4.86 -6.92
C THR A 58 -5.31 -5.60 -8.23
N PRO A 59 -5.26 -6.94 -8.25
CA PRO A 59 -5.09 -7.71 -9.47
C PRO A 59 -6.15 -7.41 -10.55
N GLU A 60 -7.37 -7.05 -10.14
CA GLU A 60 -8.48 -6.70 -11.04
C GLU A 60 -8.29 -5.35 -11.75
N GLU A 61 -7.46 -4.47 -11.20
CA GLU A 61 -7.14 -3.17 -11.81
C GLU A 61 -5.97 -3.25 -12.81
N LEU A 62 -5.29 -4.40 -12.92
CA LEU A 62 -4.14 -4.60 -13.80
C LEU A 62 -4.56 -5.09 -15.20
N SER A 63 -3.68 -4.89 -16.18
CA SER A 63 -3.85 -5.52 -17.49
C SER A 63 -3.82 -7.06 -17.35
N PRO A 64 -4.51 -7.83 -18.21
CA PRO A 64 -4.49 -9.29 -18.13
C PRO A 64 -3.06 -9.87 -18.17
N GLN A 65 -2.19 -9.30 -19.00
CA GLN A 65 -0.79 -9.73 -19.13
C GLN A 65 0.02 -9.44 -17.87
N ASP A 66 -0.11 -8.24 -17.29
CA ASP A 66 0.61 -7.89 -16.05
C ASP A 66 0.11 -8.74 -14.89
N ARG A 67 -1.22 -8.90 -14.79
CA ARG A 67 -1.84 -9.76 -13.77
C ARG A 67 -1.28 -11.17 -13.83
N GLU A 68 -1.26 -11.79 -15.00
CA GLU A 68 -0.74 -13.14 -15.19
C GLU A 68 0.73 -13.24 -14.75
N MET A 69 1.57 -12.27 -15.13
CA MET A 69 2.97 -12.21 -14.70
C MET A 69 3.09 -12.13 -13.17
N HIS A 70 2.30 -11.28 -12.51
CA HIS A 70 2.34 -11.14 -11.05
C HIS A 70 1.87 -12.43 -10.36
N GLU A 71 0.81 -13.07 -10.86
CA GLU A 71 0.30 -14.35 -10.36
C GLU A 71 1.35 -15.47 -10.50
N GLN A 72 2.04 -15.59 -11.65
CA GLN A 72 3.11 -16.57 -11.85
C GLN A 72 4.26 -16.41 -10.83
N ARG A 73 4.69 -15.16 -10.58
CA ARG A 73 5.79 -14.86 -9.64
C ARG A 73 5.37 -15.06 -8.19
N MET A 74 4.11 -14.79 -7.85
CA MET A 74 3.55 -15.10 -6.53
C MET A 74 3.42 -16.62 -6.33
N ALA A 75 2.97 -17.35 -7.35
CA ALA A 75 2.87 -18.81 -7.31
C ALA A 75 4.24 -19.47 -7.06
N TYR A 76 5.32 -18.92 -7.64
CA TYR A 76 6.69 -19.38 -7.38
C TYR A 76 7.07 -19.34 -5.90
N ILE A 77 6.89 -18.20 -5.22
CA ILE A 77 7.22 -18.08 -3.79
C ILE A 77 6.23 -18.85 -2.90
N LEU A 78 4.98 -18.99 -3.31
CA LEU A 78 4.01 -19.83 -2.61
C LEU A 78 4.36 -21.32 -2.69
N ALA A 79 4.91 -21.79 -3.82
CA ALA A 79 5.41 -23.16 -3.96
C ALA A 79 6.58 -23.42 -3.00
N ILE A 80 7.55 -22.50 -2.92
CA ILE A 80 8.67 -22.57 -1.96
C ILE A 80 8.14 -22.53 -0.52
N SER A 81 7.16 -21.66 -0.26
CA SER A 81 6.51 -21.51 1.04
C SER A 81 5.90 -22.84 1.51
N LYS A 82 5.19 -23.55 0.62
CA LYS A 82 4.64 -24.89 0.86
C LYS A 82 5.73 -25.95 1.04
N GLN A 83 6.73 -25.98 0.16
CA GLN A 83 7.84 -26.93 0.21
C GLN A 83 8.64 -26.82 1.51
N THR A 84 8.92 -25.59 1.95
CA THR A 84 9.71 -25.32 3.16
C THR A 84 8.87 -25.30 4.44
N ARG A 85 7.54 -25.35 4.31
CA ARG A 85 6.57 -25.17 5.42
C ARG A 85 6.77 -23.85 6.17
N ARG A 86 7.07 -22.77 5.45
CA ARG A 86 7.30 -21.43 5.99
C ARG A 86 6.35 -20.43 5.36
N LYS A 87 5.63 -19.66 6.16
CA LYS A 87 4.54 -18.78 5.69
C LYS A 87 5.04 -17.56 4.92
N PHE A 88 6.20 -17.01 5.31
CA PHE A 88 6.78 -15.81 4.72
C PHE A 88 7.94 -16.15 3.80
N VAL A 89 7.74 -15.94 2.50
CA VAL A 89 8.74 -16.14 1.45
C VAL A 89 8.69 -14.94 0.52
N THR A 90 9.85 -14.51 0.04
CA THR A 90 10.00 -13.33 -0.81
C THR A 90 10.90 -13.65 -2.00
N SER A 91 10.64 -13.09 -3.16
CA SER A 91 11.51 -13.14 -4.33
C SER A 91 11.76 -11.75 -4.91
N ILE A 92 12.89 -11.59 -5.58
CA ILE A 92 13.34 -10.33 -6.18
C ILE A 92 13.63 -10.58 -7.67
N TYR A 93 13.08 -9.73 -8.52
CA TYR A 93 13.23 -9.78 -9.98
C TYR A 93 13.89 -8.50 -10.50
N ALA A 94 14.80 -8.66 -11.45
CA ALA A 94 15.33 -7.56 -12.24
C ALA A 94 14.26 -6.95 -13.17
N GLN A 95 14.54 -5.75 -13.68
CA GLN A 95 13.63 -5.03 -14.59
C GLN A 95 13.31 -5.82 -15.87
N ASN A 96 14.25 -6.64 -16.36
CA ASN A 96 14.06 -7.50 -17.53
C ASN A 96 13.24 -8.79 -17.22
N GLY A 97 12.78 -8.95 -15.98
CA GLY A 97 12.00 -10.10 -15.53
C GLY A 97 12.82 -11.32 -15.10
N THR A 98 14.15 -11.24 -15.06
CA THR A 98 14.99 -12.30 -14.50
C THR A 98 14.82 -12.42 -12.99
N LEU A 99 14.53 -13.62 -12.49
CA LEU A 99 14.58 -13.92 -11.06
C LEU A 99 16.03 -13.82 -10.58
N LEU A 100 16.29 -12.96 -9.59
CA LEU A 100 17.62 -12.81 -9.01
C LEU A 100 17.77 -13.71 -7.80
N CYS A 101 16.86 -13.60 -6.83
CA CYS A 101 16.97 -14.30 -5.54
C CYS A 101 15.60 -14.53 -4.93
N HIS A 102 15.54 -15.45 -3.97
CA HIS A 102 14.43 -15.55 -3.02
C HIS A 102 14.96 -15.71 -1.60
N GLY A 103 14.12 -15.43 -0.61
CA GLY A 103 14.38 -15.55 0.81
C GLY A 103 13.21 -16.19 1.52
N VAL A 104 13.50 -16.98 2.55
CA VAL A 104 12.51 -17.69 3.36
C VAL A 104 12.70 -17.28 4.81
N ASN A 105 11.63 -16.86 5.48
CA ASN A 105 11.69 -16.57 6.92
C ASN A 105 11.83 -17.89 7.71
N THR A 106 13.00 -18.08 8.32
CA THR A 106 13.30 -19.23 9.18
C THR A 106 13.04 -18.96 10.66
N GLY A 107 12.92 -17.69 11.06
CA GLY A 107 12.79 -17.22 12.44
C GLY A 107 14.05 -17.38 13.30
N LYS A 108 15.14 -17.95 12.79
CA LYS A 108 16.41 -18.15 13.50
C LYS A 108 17.58 -18.15 12.50
N PRO A 109 18.80 -17.76 12.92
CA PRO A 109 19.19 -17.31 14.27
C PRO A 109 18.76 -15.89 14.60
N ASN A 110 18.52 -15.05 13.59
CA ASN A 110 18.05 -13.68 13.77
C ASN A 110 16.54 -13.62 13.49
N LEU A 111 15.77 -13.27 14.52
CA LEU A 111 14.31 -13.12 14.43
C LEU A 111 13.89 -11.97 13.52
N MET A 112 14.76 -10.98 13.30
CA MET A 112 14.52 -9.86 12.39
C MET A 112 14.71 -10.24 10.91
N THR A 113 15.27 -11.43 10.61
CA THR A 113 15.47 -11.88 9.23
C THR A 113 14.17 -12.46 8.67
N HIS A 114 13.23 -11.57 8.37
CA HIS A 114 12.00 -11.89 7.66
C HIS A 114 12.28 -12.29 6.20
N GLY A 115 11.26 -12.73 5.46
CA GLY A 115 11.44 -13.21 4.09
C GLY A 115 12.08 -12.17 3.17
N GLU A 116 11.72 -10.90 3.36
CA GLU A 116 12.19 -9.75 2.61
C GLU A 116 13.66 -9.48 2.89
N VAL A 117 14.04 -9.46 4.17
CA VAL A 117 15.43 -9.30 4.61
C VAL A 117 16.28 -10.49 4.14
N ALA A 118 15.75 -11.71 4.21
CA ALA A 118 16.42 -12.91 3.72
C ALA A 118 16.68 -12.84 2.21
N ALA A 119 15.71 -12.38 1.42
CA ALA A 119 15.84 -12.27 -0.03
C ALA A 119 16.91 -11.23 -0.41
N VAL A 120 16.91 -10.08 0.28
CA VAL A 120 17.93 -9.04 0.13
C VAL A 120 19.31 -9.60 0.48
N ASN A 121 19.49 -10.24 1.64
CA ASN A 121 20.77 -10.82 2.06
C ASN A 121 21.30 -11.86 1.06
N ASN A 122 20.41 -12.70 0.52
CA ASN A 122 20.77 -13.67 -0.51
C ASN A 122 21.24 -12.97 -1.78
N CYS A 123 20.57 -11.90 -2.21
CA CYS A 123 21.02 -11.07 -3.33
C CYS A 123 22.36 -10.38 -3.07
N THR A 124 22.56 -9.81 -1.88
CA THR A 124 23.83 -9.17 -1.51
C THR A 124 24.98 -10.17 -1.53
N SER A 125 24.73 -11.40 -1.09
CA SER A 125 25.72 -12.49 -1.13
C SER A 125 26.11 -12.89 -2.56
N LEU A 126 25.25 -12.62 -3.54
CA LEU A 126 25.54 -12.79 -4.97
C LEU A 126 26.20 -11.55 -5.62
N GLY A 127 26.52 -10.53 -4.82
CA GLY A 127 27.15 -9.28 -5.29
C GLY A 127 26.20 -8.21 -5.77
N ILE A 128 24.88 -8.38 -5.60
CA ILE A 128 23.90 -7.34 -5.92
C ILE A 128 23.92 -6.26 -4.83
N THR A 129 24.23 -5.03 -5.21
CA THR A 129 24.40 -3.90 -4.29
C THR A 129 23.38 -2.78 -4.48
N SER A 130 22.55 -2.85 -5.52
CA SER A 130 21.46 -1.92 -5.79
C SER A 130 20.19 -2.68 -6.18
N TYR A 131 19.06 -2.21 -5.69
CA TYR A 131 17.73 -2.77 -5.96
C TYR A 131 16.81 -1.80 -6.69
N THR A 132 17.35 -0.65 -7.12
CA THR A 132 16.66 0.34 -7.94
C THR A 132 16.07 -0.31 -9.19
N ASN A 133 14.84 0.07 -9.56
CA ASN A 133 14.10 -0.48 -10.70
C ASN A 133 13.74 -1.98 -10.62
N MET A 134 14.03 -2.66 -9.49
CA MET A 134 13.64 -4.06 -9.28
C MET A 134 12.21 -4.19 -8.71
N THR A 135 11.68 -5.41 -8.82
CA THR A 135 10.39 -5.78 -8.23
C THR A 135 10.57 -6.82 -7.14
N LEU A 136 9.95 -6.59 -5.99
CA LEU A 136 9.90 -7.53 -4.87
C LEU A 136 8.51 -8.15 -4.75
N TYR A 137 8.45 -9.47 -4.59
CA TYR A 137 7.22 -10.22 -4.36
C TYR A 137 7.30 -10.92 -3.00
N THR A 138 6.28 -10.81 -2.15
CA THR A 138 6.25 -11.46 -0.84
C THR A 138 4.89 -12.09 -0.55
N THR A 139 4.86 -13.24 0.13
CA THR A 139 3.59 -13.98 0.38
C THR A 139 2.62 -13.24 1.30
N GLY A 140 3.13 -12.42 2.22
CA GLY A 140 2.35 -11.53 3.07
C GLY A 140 2.87 -10.10 2.99
N GLU A 141 1.98 -9.13 3.20
CA GLU A 141 2.29 -7.71 3.18
C GLU A 141 3.51 -7.39 4.04
N PRO A 142 4.49 -6.60 3.53
CA PRO A 142 5.67 -6.27 4.30
C PRO A 142 5.31 -5.61 5.63
N CYS A 143 5.81 -6.17 6.74
CA CYS A 143 5.64 -5.55 8.05
C CYS A 143 6.35 -4.18 8.10
N THR A 144 6.07 -3.36 9.11
CA THR A 144 6.58 -1.99 9.17
C THR A 144 8.10 -1.87 9.03
N MET A 145 8.86 -2.80 9.62
CA MET A 145 10.30 -2.88 9.44
C MET A 145 10.69 -3.20 7.99
N CYS A 146 10.08 -4.24 7.40
CA CYS A 146 10.41 -4.69 6.05
C CYS A 146 10.01 -3.65 5.01
N ALA A 147 8.82 -3.03 5.16
CA ALA A 147 8.39 -1.91 4.33
C ALA A 147 9.40 -0.75 4.37
N SER A 148 9.88 -0.38 5.56
CA SER A 148 10.89 0.68 5.71
C SER A 148 12.22 0.31 5.04
N ALA A 149 12.67 -0.95 5.20
CA ALA A 149 13.89 -1.44 4.56
C ALA A 149 13.77 -1.47 3.03
N ILE A 150 12.65 -1.96 2.51
CA ILE A 150 12.35 -2.00 1.07
C ILE A 150 12.34 -0.58 0.49
N LEU A 151 11.72 0.37 1.20
CA LEU A 151 11.71 1.77 0.80
C LEU A 151 13.13 2.34 0.75
N TRP A 152 13.96 2.03 1.74
CA TRP A 152 15.36 2.46 1.76
C TRP A 152 16.21 1.88 0.62
N LEU A 153 15.89 0.66 0.18
CA LEU A 153 16.58 -0.04 -0.91
C LEU A 153 16.11 0.41 -2.31
N ASP A 154 15.15 1.33 -2.39
CA ASP A 154 14.66 1.95 -3.64
C ASP A 154 14.03 0.96 -4.64
N PHE A 155 13.32 -0.06 -4.14
CA PHE A 155 12.53 -0.94 -5.01
C PHE A 155 11.46 -0.14 -5.77
N LYS A 156 11.30 -0.44 -7.06
CA LYS A 156 10.32 0.27 -7.90
C LYS A 156 8.91 -0.27 -7.71
N VAL A 157 8.78 -1.59 -7.56
CA VAL A 157 7.48 -2.26 -7.44
C VAL A 157 7.52 -3.24 -6.28
N VAL A 158 6.49 -3.20 -5.43
CA VAL A 158 6.34 -4.09 -4.27
C VAL A 158 5.00 -4.81 -4.40
N VAL A 159 5.04 -6.14 -4.34
CA VAL A 159 3.89 -7.00 -4.62
C VAL A 159 3.68 -7.96 -3.45
N TRP A 160 2.45 -8.08 -2.95
CA TRP A 160 2.13 -9.04 -1.90
C TRP A 160 0.82 -9.80 -2.11
N GLY A 161 0.72 -10.96 -1.45
CA GLY A 161 -0.49 -11.78 -1.44
C GLY A 161 -1.44 -11.40 -0.31
N THR A 162 -1.17 -11.88 0.91
CA THR A 162 -2.03 -11.66 2.07
C THR A 162 -1.82 -10.28 2.69
N TRP A 163 -2.90 -9.59 3.06
CA TRP A 163 -2.83 -8.29 3.73
C TRP A 163 -2.43 -8.40 5.20
N ASN A 164 -1.73 -7.40 5.73
CA ASN A 164 -1.39 -7.31 7.14
C ASN A 164 -2.65 -7.29 8.03
N SER A 165 -3.68 -6.58 7.57
CA SER A 165 -5.00 -6.55 8.20
C SER A 165 -5.65 -7.93 8.27
N ASP A 166 -5.52 -8.77 7.23
CA ASP A 166 -6.01 -10.16 7.27
C ASP A 166 -5.19 -11.02 8.23
N LEU A 167 -3.86 -10.88 8.23
CA LEU A 167 -2.99 -11.60 9.16
C LEU A 167 -3.36 -11.30 10.62
N LEU A 168 -3.62 -10.03 10.94
CA LEU A 168 -4.03 -9.65 12.29
C LEU A 168 -5.48 -10.07 12.56
N CYS A 169 -6.43 -9.65 11.74
CA CYS A 169 -7.86 -9.70 12.06
C CYS A 169 -8.54 -11.04 11.76
N LYS A 170 -8.09 -11.77 10.73
CA LYS A 170 -8.69 -13.05 10.32
C LYS A 170 -7.84 -14.25 10.76
N VAL A 171 -6.52 -14.08 10.75
CA VAL A 171 -5.58 -15.15 11.14
C VAL A 171 -5.21 -15.07 12.62
N CYS A 172 -5.50 -13.94 13.32
CA CYS A 172 -5.08 -13.70 14.71
C CYS A 172 -3.58 -13.83 14.93
N MET A 173 -2.79 -13.54 13.89
CA MET A 173 -1.34 -13.57 13.95
C MET A 173 -0.82 -12.21 14.41
N GLY A 174 0.10 -12.22 15.38
CA GLY A 174 0.75 -11.03 15.91
C GLY A 174 1.47 -10.25 14.81
N ASN A 175 1.00 -9.04 14.55
CA ASN A 175 1.61 -8.06 13.66
C ASN A 175 1.39 -6.64 14.21
N ILE A 176 2.23 -5.71 13.78
CA ILE A 176 2.01 -4.28 14.02
C ILE A 176 0.86 -3.84 13.09
N PRO A 177 -0.25 -3.28 13.63
CA PRO A 177 -1.43 -2.89 12.84
C PRO A 177 -1.18 -1.59 12.07
N MET A 178 -0.29 -1.65 11.08
CA MET A 178 0.04 -0.54 10.20
C MET A 178 0.28 -1.10 8.80
N ASP A 179 -0.45 -0.58 7.84
CA ASP A 179 -0.33 -0.99 6.44
C ASP A 179 0.98 -0.45 5.85
N SER A 180 1.59 -1.25 5.00
CA SER A 180 2.86 -0.92 4.33
C SER A 180 2.73 0.32 3.44
N SER A 181 1.54 0.56 2.85
CA SER A 181 1.23 1.73 2.03
C SER A 181 1.38 3.06 2.78
N TYR A 182 1.13 3.07 4.09
CA TYR A 182 1.36 4.23 4.95
C TYR A 182 2.86 4.56 5.01
N ILE A 183 3.70 3.55 5.19
CA ILE A 183 5.16 3.75 5.22
C ILE A 183 5.69 4.16 3.85
N PHE A 184 5.26 3.47 2.79
CA PHE A 184 5.69 3.79 1.43
C PHE A 184 5.30 5.20 0.97
N SER A 185 4.24 5.80 1.53
CA SER A 185 3.90 7.20 1.22
C SER A 185 4.91 8.24 1.74
N ARG A 186 5.88 7.82 2.57
CA ARG A 186 6.99 8.66 3.04
C ARG A 186 8.21 8.58 2.11
N TYR A 187 7.99 8.11 0.87
CA TYR A 187 9.05 7.97 -0.14
C TYR A 187 9.85 9.24 -0.36
N TYR A 188 9.24 10.41 -0.25
CA TYR A 188 9.87 11.71 -0.49
C TYR A 188 11.10 11.97 0.41
N GLY A 189 11.21 11.27 1.54
CA GLY A 189 12.39 11.36 2.41
C GLY A 189 13.62 10.63 1.86
N VAL A 190 13.45 9.74 0.89
CA VAL A 190 14.52 8.84 0.40
C VAL A 190 14.61 8.74 -1.12
N ARG A 191 13.58 9.14 -1.87
CA ARG A 191 13.49 9.08 -3.33
C ARG A 191 12.51 10.10 -3.89
N SER A 192 12.63 10.41 -5.18
CA SER A 192 11.82 11.47 -5.85
C SER A 192 10.45 11.00 -6.34
N THR A 193 10.23 9.70 -6.50
CA THR A 193 8.99 9.12 -7.05
C THR A 193 8.46 8.03 -6.12
N PRO A 194 7.13 7.83 -6.03
CA PRO A 194 6.59 6.74 -5.22
C PRO A 194 6.90 5.36 -5.83
N PRO A 195 7.05 4.31 -5.01
CA PRO A 195 6.98 2.92 -5.50
C PRO A 195 5.56 2.58 -5.96
N THR A 196 5.45 1.65 -6.92
CA THR A 196 4.17 1.03 -7.25
C THR A 196 3.87 -0.11 -6.27
N LEU A 197 2.69 -0.08 -5.66
CA LEU A 197 2.25 -1.10 -4.71
C LEU A 197 1.14 -1.95 -5.33
N ILE A 198 1.27 -3.27 -5.26
CA ILE A 198 0.26 -4.21 -5.75
C ILE A 198 -0.04 -5.22 -4.65
N GLY A 199 -1.27 -5.26 -4.17
CA GLY A 199 -1.68 -6.10 -3.04
C GLY A 199 -2.77 -7.07 -3.43
N GLY A 200 -2.79 -8.26 -2.81
CA GLY A 200 -3.84 -9.26 -3.05
C GLY A 200 -3.57 -10.23 -4.20
N VAL A 201 -2.34 -10.33 -4.71
CA VAL A 201 -2.02 -11.29 -5.78
C VAL A 201 -2.10 -12.72 -5.25
N LEU A 202 -2.94 -13.56 -5.85
CA LEU A 202 -3.25 -14.91 -5.34
C LEU A 202 -3.66 -14.90 -3.86
N ARG A 203 -4.48 -13.91 -3.47
CA ARG A 203 -4.95 -13.73 -2.09
C ARG A 203 -5.64 -14.99 -1.54
N ASN A 204 -6.49 -15.63 -2.33
CA ASN A 204 -7.23 -16.82 -1.87
C ASN A 204 -6.29 -17.95 -1.44
N GLU A 205 -5.23 -18.16 -2.20
CA GLU A 205 -4.24 -19.22 -1.96
C GLU A 205 -3.25 -18.85 -0.84
N THR A 206 -2.85 -17.58 -0.77
CA THR A 206 -1.94 -17.07 0.26
C THR A 206 -2.64 -17.01 1.62
N ASP A 207 -3.84 -16.44 1.72
CA ASP A 207 -4.63 -16.36 2.95
C ASP A 207 -4.92 -17.76 3.53
N ALA A 208 -5.31 -18.70 2.66
CA ALA A 208 -5.55 -20.09 3.06
C ALA A 208 -4.29 -20.77 3.63
N TRP A 209 -3.11 -20.45 3.10
CA TRP A 209 -1.85 -20.98 3.58
C TRP A 209 -1.46 -20.43 4.97
N PHE A 210 -1.83 -19.19 5.28
CA PHE A 210 -1.51 -18.56 6.56
C PHE A 210 -2.19 -19.20 7.77
N THR A 211 -3.21 -20.05 7.61
CA THR A 211 -3.89 -20.87 8.66
C THR A 211 -4.19 -20.14 9.99
N SER A 212 -5.46 -20.06 10.37
CA SER A 212 -5.88 -19.29 11.55
C SER A 212 -5.25 -19.76 12.88
N TYR A 213 -4.74 -18.80 13.66
CA TYR A 213 -4.35 -18.98 15.06
C TYR A 213 -5.48 -18.62 16.04
N CYS A 214 -6.64 -18.16 15.56
CA CYS A 214 -7.68 -17.58 16.42
C CYS A 214 -8.22 -18.53 17.50
N SER A 215 -8.18 -19.85 17.24
CA SER A 215 -8.58 -20.89 18.19
C SER A 215 -7.41 -21.46 19.02
N ASN A 216 -6.19 -20.97 18.83
CA ASN A 216 -4.98 -21.47 19.49
C ASN A 216 -4.25 -20.36 20.27
N PRO A 217 -4.79 -19.94 21.43
CA PRO A 217 -4.20 -18.87 22.24
C PRO A 217 -2.83 -19.22 22.84
N ALA A 218 -2.43 -20.51 22.83
CA ALA A 218 -1.13 -20.96 23.31
C ALA A 218 0.00 -20.78 22.27
N SER A 219 -0.35 -20.49 21.00
CA SER A 219 0.63 -20.23 19.96
C SER A 219 1.43 -18.95 20.25
N VAL A 220 2.75 -18.99 20.08
CA VAL A 220 3.61 -17.79 20.18
C VAL A 220 3.28 -16.73 19.13
N TYR A 221 2.57 -17.11 18.06
CA TYR A 221 2.13 -16.21 17.02
C TYR A 221 0.75 -15.63 17.27
N TYR A 222 0.00 -16.12 18.26
CA TYR A 222 -1.36 -15.65 18.52
C TYR A 222 -1.35 -14.28 19.19
N VAL A 223 -2.25 -13.41 18.73
CA VAL A 223 -2.70 -12.23 19.47
C VAL A 223 -4.22 -12.16 19.40
N LYS A 224 -4.88 -11.72 20.48
CA LYS A 224 -6.30 -11.37 20.43
C LYS A 224 -6.45 -10.11 19.57
N PRO A 225 -7.07 -10.20 18.37
CA PRO A 225 -7.10 -9.05 17.47
C PRO A 225 -8.00 -7.94 18.01
N LYS A 226 -7.58 -6.69 17.80
CA LYS A 226 -8.40 -5.50 18.03
C LYS A 226 -8.84 -4.94 16.67
N CYS A 227 -9.86 -5.55 16.09
CA CYS A 227 -10.32 -5.21 14.75
C CYS A 227 -11.78 -4.75 14.77
N ALA A 228 -12.08 -3.75 13.94
CA ALA A 228 -13.45 -3.39 13.60
C ALA A 228 -13.87 -4.23 12.40
N CYS A 229 -14.94 -5.01 12.55
CA CYS A 229 -15.51 -5.75 11.44
C CYS A 229 -16.42 -4.81 10.64
N TYR A 230 -16.14 -4.66 9.35
CA TYR A 230 -17.00 -3.97 8.40
C TYR A 230 -17.59 -5.01 7.46
N ASN A 231 -18.85 -4.83 7.06
CA ASN A 231 -19.46 -5.70 6.05
C ASN A 231 -18.77 -5.47 4.70
N SER A 232 -18.38 -6.55 4.01
CA SER A 232 -17.72 -6.48 2.69
C SER A 232 -18.60 -5.92 1.57
N THR A 233 -19.89 -5.82 1.82
CA THR A 233 -20.86 -5.23 0.92
C THR A 233 -21.44 -4.02 1.62
N SER A 234 -21.25 -2.84 1.02
CA SER A 234 -21.91 -1.64 1.50
C SER A 234 -23.42 -1.90 1.57
N PRO A 235 -24.10 -1.60 2.68
CA PRO A 235 -25.55 -1.71 2.76
C PRO A 235 -26.26 -0.67 1.87
N LEU A 236 -25.49 0.24 1.27
CA LEU A 236 -25.96 1.28 0.37
C LEU A 236 -26.10 0.73 -1.05
N VAL A 237 -27.31 0.75 -1.56
CA VAL A 237 -27.63 0.42 -2.95
C VAL A 237 -27.92 1.70 -3.71
N ILE A 238 -27.33 1.84 -4.89
CA ILE A 238 -27.57 2.99 -5.77
C ILE A 238 -28.51 2.57 -6.88
N GLN A 239 -29.60 3.32 -7.02
CA GLN A 239 -30.54 3.21 -8.12
C GLN A 239 -30.49 4.52 -8.91
N GLN A 240 -30.27 4.45 -10.20
CA GLN A 240 -30.22 5.61 -11.07
C GLN A 240 -31.08 5.40 -12.31
N THR A 241 -31.64 6.48 -12.83
CA THR A 241 -32.54 6.44 -13.99
C THR A 241 -32.28 7.64 -14.87
N ALA A 242 -32.18 7.42 -16.18
CA ALA A 242 -32.10 8.51 -17.14
C ALA A 242 -33.44 9.27 -17.17
N SER A 243 -33.41 10.58 -16.98
CA SER A 243 -34.61 11.42 -16.96
C SER A 243 -34.81 12.19 -18.26
N ASN A 244 -33.76 12.89 -18.75
CA ASN A 244 -33.81 13.72 -19.95
C ASN A 244 -32.59 13.48 -20.84
N THR A 245 -32.75 13.67 -22.16
CA THR A 245 -31.65 13.54 -23.13
C THR A 245 -31.78 14.61 -24.20
N TRP A 246 -30.68 15.29 -24.52
CA TRP A 246 -30.61 16.29 -25.57
C TRP A 246 -29.25 16.30 -26.25
N TYR A 247 -29.12 17.08 -27.32
CA TYR A 247 -27.88 17.28 -28.05
C TYR A 247 -27.47 18.75 -27.96
N GLU A 248 -26.18 19.02 -27.76
CA GLU A 248 -25.68 20.39 -27.59
C GLU A 248 -24.28 20.55 -28.21
N GLY A 249 -23.98 21.78 -28.64
CA GLY A 249 -22.68 22.19 -29.15
C GLY A 249 -22.43 21.89 -30.62
N PRO A 250 -21.32 22.40 -31.19
CA PRO A 250 -20.98 22.29 -32.61
C PRO A 250 -20.74 20.85 -33.08
N ASN A 251 -20.42 19.94 -32.16
CA ASN A 251 -20.20 18.52 -32.43
C ASN A 251 -21.47 17.67 -32.23
N ASN A 252 -22.63 18.29 -31.98
CA ASN A 252 -23.89 17.62 -31.70
C ASN A 252 -23.74 16.51 -30.63
N THR A 253 -23.10 16.84 -29.50
CA THR A 253 -22.80 15.85 -28.44
C THR A 253 -24.06 15.54 -27.66
N LYS A 254 -24.36 14.24 -27.50
CA LYS A 254 -25.49 13.77 -26.70
C LYS A 254 -25.18 13.93 -25.20
N TYR A 255 -26.09 14.56 -24.47
CA TYR A 255 -26.07 14.62 -23.01
C TYR A 255 -27.32 13.98 -22.43
N THR A 256 -27.15 13.26 -21.33
CA THR A 256 -28.24 12.64 -20.58
C THR A 256 -28.18 13.10 -19.13
N GLN A 257 -29.32 13.48 -18.59
CA GLN A 257 -29.52 13.73 -17.17
C GLN A 257 -29.95 12.44 -16.48
N TYR A 258 -29.35 12.15 -15.33
CA TYR A 258 -29.65 11.01 -14.49
C TYR A 258 -30.08 11.48 -13.10
N GLU A 259 -31.22 10.98 -12.65
CA GLU A 259 -31.66 11.08 -11.26
C GLU A 259 -31.27 9.79 -10.53
N ALA A 260 -30.72 9.91 -9.34
CA ALA A 260 -30.24 8.78 -8.58
C ALA A 260 -30.59 8.85 -7.10
N LYS A 261 -30.70 7.68 -6.49
CA LYS A 261 -31.05 7.49 -5.09
C LYS A 261 -30.16 6.44 -4.47
N ILE A 262 -29.50 6.81 -3.38
CA ILE A 262 -28.74 5.93 -2.51
C ILE A 262 -29.69 5.45 -1.42
N ILE A 263 -29.82 4.14 -1.22
CA ILE A 263 -30.75 3.53 -0.28
C ILE A 263 -29.97 2.69 0.71
N ASN A 264 -30.16 2.93 2.01
CA ASN A 264 -29.55 2.14 3.06
C ASN A 264 -30.46 0.98 3.48
N ASN A 265 -30.07 -0.23 3.09
CA ASN A 265 -30.79 -1.46 3.41
C ASN A 265 -30.41 -2.04 4.78
N ALA A 266 -29.46 -1.46 5.50
CA ALA A 266 -29.15 -1.86 6.88
C ALA A 266 -30.12 -1.23 7.88
N ASN A 267 -30.17 -1.80 9.07
CA ASN A 267 -30.93 -1.28 10.22
C ASN A 267 -30.17 -0.19 11.01
N TYR A 268 -28.96 0.17 10.59
CA TYR A 268 -28.11 1.20 11.22
C TYR A 268 -27.77 2.32 10.23
N ALA A 269 -27.46 3.51 10.76
CA ALA A 269 -27.04 4.64 9.94
C ALA A 269 -25.61 4.46 9.41
N VAL A 270 -25.38 4.86 8.16
CA VAL A 270 -24.04 4.91 7.56
C VAL A 270 -23.55 6.35 7.58
N ASN A 271 -22.42 6.58 8.25
CA ASN A 271 -21.80 7.91 8.37
C ASN A 271 -20.62 8.04 7.39
N ASN A 272 -20.52 9.21 6.76
CA ASN A 272 -19.49 9.58 5.78
C ASN A 272 -19.26 8.51 4.70
N PRO A 273 -20.30 8.01 3.99
CA PRO A 273 -20.08 7.02 2.95
C PRO A 273 -19.25 7.62 1.81
N THR A 274 -18.39 6.78 1.23
CA THR A 274 -17.64 7.11 0.02
C THR A 274 -18.15 6.26 -1.14
N PHE A 275 -18.04 6.81 -2.34
CA PHE A 275 -18.48 6.17 -3.57
C PHE A 275 -17.40 6.25 -4.62
N THR A 276 -17.32 5.24 -5.47
CA THR A 276 -16.40 5.20 -6.61
C THR A 276 -17.20 5.22 -7.91
N SER A 277 -16.81 6.08 -8.86
CA SER A 277 -17.42 6.14 -10.19
C SER A 277 -16.71 5.26 -11.22
N SER A 278 -17.45 4.77 -12.21
CA SER A 278 -16.93 4.04 -13.38
C SER A 278 -17.72 4.44 -14.64
N PRO A 279 -17.10 4.55 -15.84
CA PRO A 279 -15.68 4.32 -16.11
C PRO A 279 -14.75 5.37 -15.48
N SER A 280 -13.52 4.97 -15.14
CA SER A 280 -12.53 5.85 -14.52
C SER A 280 -12.16 7.04 -15.41
N GLY A 281 -12.01 8.22 -14.81
CA GLY A 281 -11.61 9.45 -15.49
C GLY A 281 -12.76 10.18 -16.20
N VAL A 282 -13.98 9.63 -16.17
CA VAL A 282 -15.17 10.24 -16.75
C VAL A 282 -15.78 11.20 -15.75
N LYS A 283 -15.76 12.49 -16.08
CA LYS A 283 -16.32 13.53 -15.21
C LYS A 283 -17.69 13.97 -15.72
N PRO A 284 -18.73 13.98 -14.87
CA PRO A 284 -20.00 14.56 -15.25
C PRO A 284 -19.82 16.06 -15.50
N ARG A 285 -20.60 16.60 -16.44
CA ARG A 285 -20.66 18.04 -16.73
C ARG A 285 -21.18 18.80 -15.52
N THR A 286 -22.22 18.25 -14.90
CA THR A 286 -22.86 18.79 -13.70
C THR A 286 -23.21 17.64 -12.78
N VAL A 287 -23.08 17.84 -11.47
CA VAL A 287 -23.46 16.88 -10.43
C VAL A 287 -24.05 17.64 -9.25
N TRP A 288 -25.08 17.10 -8.63
CA TRP A 288 -25.66 17.63 -7.39
C TRP A 288 -25.89 16.50 -6.41
N GLY A 289 -25.91 16.82 -5.12
CA GLY A 289 -26.03 15.85 -4.04
C GLY A 289 -24.71 15.13 -3.70
N LEU A 290 -23.78 14.97 -4.65
CA LEU A 290 -22.44 14.43 -4.40
C LEU A 290 -21.35 15.50 -4.52
N LYS A 291 -20.25 15.29 -3.79
CA LYS A 291 -19.02 16.08 -3.85
C LYS A 291 -17.88 15.18 -4.36
N ASN A 292 -17.11 15.66 -5.34
CA ASN A 292 -15.91 14.96 -5.83
C ASN A 292 -14.75 15.25 -4.86
N GLU A 293 -14.10 14.20 -4.36
CA GLU A 293 -12.93 14.29 -3.48
C GLU A 293 -11.59 14.13 -4.24
N GLY A 294 -11.66 14.04 -5.57
CA GLY A 294 -10.51 13.80 -6.44
C GLY A 294 -10.60 12.46 -7.17
N GLY A 295 -10.17 12.45 -8.44
CA GLY A 295 -10.29 11.28 -9.30
C GLY A 295 -11.74 10.80 -9.41
N ASP A 296 -11.94 9.51 -9.17
CA ASP A 296 -13.24 8.83 -9.23
C ASP A 296 -13.92 8.68 -7.86
N ILE A 297 -13.44 9.39 -6.83
CA ILE A 297 -13.93 9.29 -5.45
C ILE A 297 -14.95 10.39 -5.16
N TRP A 298 -16.07 10.00 -4.57
CA TRP A 298 -17.20 10.86 -4.26
C TRP A 298 -17.67 10.67 -2.81
N THR A 299 -18.21 11.74 -2.23
CA THR A 299 -18.86 11.76 -0.92
C THR A 299 -20.22 12.45 -1.03
N LEU A 300 -21.03 12.38 0.04
CA LEU A 300 -22.27 13.16 0.11
C LEU A 300 -21.95 14.66 0.18
N GLY A 301 -22.58 15.47 -0.66
CA GLY A 301 -22.37 16.91 -0.71
C GLY A 301 -22.94 17.66 0.50
N TYR A 302 -23.83 17.02 1.26
CA TYR A 302 -24.43 17.53 2.48
C TYR A 302 -24.93 16.37 3.34
N TYR A 303 -25.15 16.61 4.63
CA TYR A 303 -25.66 15.64 5.61
C TYR A 303 -25.00 14.26 5.44
N PRO A 304 -23.76 14.07 5.93
CA PRO A 304 -22.97 12.89 5.63
C PRO A 304 -23.42 11.66 6.42
N VAL A 305 -24.72 11.43 6.52
CA VAL A 305 -25.37 10.34 7.24
C VAL A 305 -26.56 9.88 6.43
N ILE A 306 -26.62 8.59 6.11
CA ILE A 306 -27.83 7.95 5.55
C ILE A 306 -28.41 7.07 6.64
N SER A 307 -29.59 7.42 7.15
CA SER A 307 -30.24 6.67 8.23
C SER A 307 -30.48 5.21 7.83
N GLY A 308 -30.53 4.32 8.82
CA GLY A 308 -30.93 2.93 8.60
C GLY A 308 -32.41 2.80 8.24
N ASN A 309 -32.85 1.56 8.04
CA ASN A 309 -34.24 1.18 7.79
C ASN A 309 -34.84 1.84 6.54
N GLY A 310 -34.10 1.81 5.41
CA GLY A 310 -34.56 2.38 4.15
C GLY A 310 -34.35 3.89 4.02
N GLY A 311 -33.54 4.49 4.90
CA GLY A 311 -33.07 5.85 4.73
C GLY A 311 -32.41 6.02 3.37
N SER A 312 -32.54 7.22 2.79
CA SER A 312 -32.08 7.45 1.43
C SER A 312 -31.56 8.85 1.19
N PHE A 313 -30.72 8.97 0.17
CA PHE A 313 -30.11 10.22 -0.26
C PHE A 313 -30.26 10.36 -1.77
N SER A 314 -30.81 11.47 -2.22
CA SER A 314 -30.98 11.77 -3.65
C SER A 314 -29.82 12.58 -4.19
N PHE A 315 -29.34 12.19 -5.36
CA PHE A 315 -28.31 12.91 -6.12
C PHE A 315 -28.64 12.82 -7.60
N GLY A 316 -27.91 13.54 -8.43
CA GLY A 316 -28.02 13.37 -9.86
C GLY A 316 -26.89 14.04 -10.62
N TYR A 317 -26.82 13.77 -11.91
CA TYR A 317 -25.73 14.24 -12.75
C TYR A 317 -26.14 14.35 -14.22
N ILE A 318 -25.38 15.15 -14.97
CA ILE A 318 -25.48 15.27 -16.42
C ILE A 318 -24.16 14.81 -17.02
N SER A 319 -24.21 13.88 -17.97
CA SER A 319 -23.01 13.33 -18.62
C SER A 319 -23.29 12.94 -20.07
N SER A 320 -22.24 12.91 -20.89
CA SER A 320 -22.30 12.43 -22.28
C SER A 320 -22.29 10.90 -22.39
N GLN A 321 -21.95 10.22 -21.29
CA GLN A 321 -21.99 8.78 -21.14
C GLN A 321 -22.46 8.41 -19.73
N GLU A 322 -23.04 7.23 -19.58
CA GLU A 322 -23.49 6.77 -18.27
C GLU A 322 -22.30 6.59 -17.31
N ILE A 323 -22.49 7.02 -16.07
CA ILE A 323 -21.53 6.85 -14.97
C ILE A 323 -22.19 5.95 -13.94
N SER A 324 -21.57 4.84 -13.60
CA SER A 324 -22.01 3.97 -12.52
C SER A 324 -21.34 4.40 -11.22
N PHE A 325 -22.11 4.51 -10.14
CA PHE A 325 -21.59 4.77 -8.80
C PHE A 325 -21.71 3.51 -7.93
N LYS A 326 -20.67 3.19 -7.17
CA LYS A 326 -20.66 2.09 -6.20
C LYS A 326 -20.27 2.60 -4.83
N ALA A 327 -21.04 2.26 -3.81
CA ALA A 327 -20.70 2.55 -2.42
C ALA A 327 -19.58 1.61 -1.94
N ASN A 328 -18.57 2.19 -1.29
CA ASN A 328 -17.43 1.46 -0.72
C ASN A 328 -17.69 1.05 0.73
#